data_AF-A0A2V4H3G3-F1
#
_entry.id   AF-A0A2V4H3G3-F1
#
_cell.length_a   1.000
_cell.length_b   1.000
_cell.length_c   1.000
_cell.angle_alpha   90.00
_cell.angle_beta   90.00
_cell.angle_gamma   90.00
#
_symmetry.space_group_name_H-M   'P 1'
#
loop_
_entity.id
_entity.type
_entity.pdbx_description
1 polymer ?
#
loop_
_entity_poly.entity_id
_entity_poly.type
_entity_poly.pdbx_seq_one_letter_code
_entity_poly.pdbx_strand_id
1 'polypeptide(L)'
;MNIPERRRPGRPRQAKPAGEQLTQISVYITANQKAKLEALGISPTDLLRNAIDALTSSKIELEERKIQEEIQKHELETAKLRIQLNEIEQKKARQKELEKAMRVQERMPAVALRLLIQDVRRLTPNEKKLSDPDGIARRYGIALDIEKFNSDFLGYAADVLAGNEEAVAKEVGVRIVDSDPVLGDKIRAFAEKEILREIDGERMQRS
;
A
#
# COMPACT_ATOMS: atom_id res chain seq x y z
N MET A 1 -21.70 53.43 -49.87
CA MET A 1 -21.17 52.26 -49.15
C MET A 1 -20.88 52.67 -47.72
N ASN A 2 -21.51 52.01 -46.75
CA ASN A 2 -21.30 52.25 -45.31
C ASN A 2 -20.05 51.52 -44.84
N ILE A 3 -19.12 52.22 -44.19
CA ILE A 3 -18.06 51.61 -43.38
C ILE A 3 -18.27 52.08 -41.95
N PRO A 4 -18.51 51.19 -40.97
CA PRO A 4 -18.76 51.56 -39.59
C PRO A 4 -17.45 51.91 -38.89
N GLU A 5 -17.31 53.15 -38.41
CA GLU A 5 -16.19 53.53 -37.53
C GLU A 5 -16.31 52.79 -36.19
N ARG A 6 -15.28 52.00 -35.89
CA ARG A 6 -15.12 51.28 -34.62
C ARG A 6 -14.98 52.27 -33.47
N ARG A 7 -15.94 52.26 -32.54
CA ARG A 7 -15.81 52.94 -31.25
C ARG A 7 -14.62 52.34 -30.49
N ARG A 8 -13.68 53.19 -30.06
CA ARG A 8 -12.62 52.78 -29.12
C ARG A 8 -13.29 52.29 -27.84
N PRO A 9 -12.89 51.12 -27.27
CA PRO A 9 -13.38 50.73 -25.97
C PRO A 9 -12.93 51.79 -24.95
N GLY A 10 -13.90 52.39 -24.27
CA GLY A 10 -13.65 53.32 -23.19
C GLY A 10 -12.78 52.66 -22.11
N ARG A 11 -11.85 53.43 -21.56
CA ARG A 11 -11.02 53.03 -20.42
C ARG A 11 -11.94 52.46 -19.32
N PRO A 12 -11.65 51.26 -18.74
CA PRO A 12 -12.48 50.72 -17.68
C PRO A 12 -12.50 51.70 -16.51
N ARG A 13 -13.71 52.06 -16.05
CA ARG A 13 -13.88 52.84 -14.82
C ARG A 13 -13.22 52.04 -13.70
N GLN A 14 -12.24 52.62 -13.01
CA GLN A 14 -11.77 52.07 -11.75
C GLN A 14 -12.99 51.95 -10.83
N ALA A 15 -13.24 50.74 -10.33
CA ALA A 15 -14.23 50.52 -9.29
C ALA A 15 -13.83 51.38 -8.09
N LYS A 16 -14.75 52.24 -7.61
CA LYS A 16 -14.56 52.90 -6.32
C LYS A 16 -14.39 51.80 -5.26
N PRO A 17 -13.48 51.97 -4.28
CA PRO A 17 -13.42 51.04 -3.16
C PRO A 17 -14.81 50.95 -2.54
N ALA A 18 -15.25 49.74 -2.22
CA ALA A 18 -16.51 49.50 -1.53
C ALA A 18 -16.51 50.37 -0.27
N GLY A 19 -17.32 51.43 -0.27
CA GLY A 19 -17.43 52.32 0.87
C GLY A 19 -17.91 51.52 2.07
N GLU A 20 -17.31 51.78 3.23
CA GLU A 20 -17.76 51.24 4.52
C GLU A 20 -19.28 51.39 4.63
N GLN A 21 -19.98 50.26 4.71
CA GLN A 21 -21.42 50.26 4.97
C GLN A 21 -21.62 50.65 6.45
N LEU A 22 -21.84 51.94 6.69
CA LEU A 22 -22.23 52.44 8.00
C LEU A 22 -23.63 51.92 8.34
N THR A 23 -23.72 51.03 9.33
CA THR A 23 -24.97 50.53 9.89
C THR A 23 -25.38 51.43 11.05
N GLN A 24 -26.57 52.03 10.98
CA GLN A 24 -27.08 52.89 12.04
C GLN A 24 -27.87 52.06 13.06
N ILE A 25 -27.49 52.13 14.33
CA ILE A 25 -28.15 51.44 15.44
C ILE A 25 -28.63 52.49 16.45
N SER A 26 -29.92 52.44 16.79
CA SER A 26 -30.52 53.32 17.81
C SER A 26 -30.44 52.66 19.18
N VAL A 27 -29.79 53.32 20.14
CA VAL A 27 -29.63 52.82 21.51
C VAL A 27 -30.26 53.81 22.49
N TYR A 28 -31.06 53.31 23.42
CA TYR A 28 -31.63 54.12 24.50
C TYR A 28 -30.70 54.11 25.71
N ILE A 29 -30.30 55.29 26.16
CA ILE A 29 -29.54 55.48 27.40
C ILE A 29 -30.35 56.30 28.40
N THR A 30 -30.23 55.97 29.67
CA THR A 30 -30.90 56.71 30.75
C THR A 30 -30.21 58.05 31.01
N ALA A 31 -30.95 59.02 31.57
CA ALA A 31 -30.40 60.34 31.91
C ALA A 31 -29.20 60.26 32.87
N ASN A 32 -29.20 59.31 33.79
CA ASN A 32 -28.12 59.08 34.75
C ASN A 32 -26.86 58.52 34.06
N GLN A 33 -27.01 57.65 33.06
CA GLN A 33 -25.89 57.14 32.26
C GLN A 33 -25.27 58.25 31.39
N LYS A 34 -26.11 59.11 30.81
CA LYS A 34 -25.65 60.26 30.03
C LYS A 34 -24.80 61.21 30.88
N ALA A 35 -25.27 61.57 32.08
CA ALA A 35 -24.54 62.45 33.00
C ALA A 35 -23.17 61.86 33.43
N LYS A 36 -23.10 60.54 33.63
CA LYS A 36 -21.83 59.85 33.95
C LYS A 36 -20.84 59.87 32.79
N LEU A 37 -21.32 59.73 31.55
CA LEU A 37 -20.47 59.78 30.35
C LEU A 37 -19.92 61.18 30.11
N GLU A 38 -20.77 62.21 30.26
CA GLU A 38 -20.37 63.61 30.17
C GLU A 38 -19.32 63.98 31.23
N ALA A 39 -19.46 63.48 32.47
CA ALA A 39 -18.49 63.71 33.54
C ALA A 39 -17.11 63.06 33.29
N LEU A 40 -17.05 62.00 32.48
CA LEU A 40 -15.81 61.32 32.10
C LEU A 40 -15.18 61.90 30.83
N GLY A 41 -15.85 62.83 30.14
CA GLY A 41 -15.38 63.40 28.87
C GLY A 41 -15.37 62.42 27.70
N ILE A 42 -16.08 61.30 27.81
CA ILE A 42 -16.10 60.22 26.81
C ILE A 42 -17.39 60.32 25.99
N SER A 43 -17.26 60.27 24.67
CA SER A 43 -18.44 60.22 23.79
C SER A 43 -19.19 58.89 23.98
N PRO A 44 -20.53 58.90 24.12
CA PRO A 44 -21.34 57.68 24.16
C PRO A 44 -21.10 56.74 22.97
N THR A 45 -20.86 57.31 21.78
CA THR A 45 -20.53 56.53 20.58
C THR A 45 -19.18 55.84 20.68
N ASP A 46 -18.15 56.49 21.23
CA ASP A 46 -16.82 55.89 21.37
C ASP A 46 -16.82 54.78 22.41
N LEU A 47 -17.57 54.97 23.51
CA LEU A 47 -17.72 53.92 24.53
C LEU A 47 -18.49 52.71 23.99
N LEU A 48 -19.58 52.93 23.24
CA LEU A 48 -20.33 51.86 22.60
C LEU A 48 -19.48 51.14 21.54
N ARG A 49 -18.71 51.89 20.74
CA ARG A 49 -17.81 51.32 19.73
C ARG A 49 -16.74 50.45 20.39
N ASN A 50 -16.05 50.97 21.41
CA ASN A 50 -15.04 50.21 22.15
C ASN A 50 -15.62 48.98 22.85
N ALA A 51 -16.84 49.07 23.39
CA ALA A 51 -17.52 47.92 24.01
C ALA A 51 -17.90 46.85 22.97
N ILE A 52 -18.37 47.26 21.79
CA ILE A 52 -18.67 46.35 20.66
C ILE A 52 -17.38 45.72 20.13
N ASP A 53 -16.32 46.50 19.96
CA ASP A 53 -15.02 46.01 19.49
C ASP A 53 -14.41 45.03 20.50
N ALA A 54 -14.51 45.30 21.81
CA ALA A 54 -14.05 44.39 22.87
C ALA A 54 -14.88 43.10 22.92
N LEU A 55 -16.20 43.17 22.74
CA LEU A 55 -17.07 41.99 22.71
C LEU A 55 -16.85 41.14 21.45
N THR A 56 -16.70 41.77 20.29
CA THR A 56 -16.49 41.08 19.02
C THR A 56 -15.11 40.45 18.97
N SER A 57 -14.04 41.17 19.35
CA SER A 57 -12.69 40.61 19.45
C SER A 57 -12.62 39.42 20.41
N SER A 58 -13.19 39.56 21.62
CA SER A 58 -13.22 38.46 22.59
C SER A 58 -13.96 37.22 22.06
N LYS A 59 -15.07 37.41 21.34
CA LYS A 59 -15.81 36.31 20.74
C LYS A 59 -15.02 35.62 19.61
N ILE A 60 -14.36 36.40 18.75
CA ILE A 60 -13.53 35.89 17.65
C ILE A 60 -12.37 35.07 18.22
N GLU A 61 -11.64 35.58 19.22
CA GLU A 61 -10.55 34.85 19.87
C GLU A 61 -11.02 33.49 20.44
N LEU A 62 -12.24 33.46 20.99
CA LEU A 62 -12.81 32.24 21.59
C LEU A 62 -13.20 31.22 20.50
N GLU A 63 -13.74 31.68 19.37
CA GLU A 63 -14.02 30.83 18.20
C GLU A 63 -12.73 30.34 17.54
N GLU A 64 -11.71 31.19 17.39
CA GLU A 64 -10.40 30.82 16.86
C GLU A 64 -9.74 29.74 17.70
N ARG A 65 -9.80 29.83 19.04
CA ARG A 65 -9.30 28.77 19.93
C ARG A 65 -10.03 27.45 19.73
N LYS A 66 -11.37 27.47 19.62
CA LYS A 66 -12.16 26.25 19.37
C LYS A 66 -11.78 25.60 18.03
N ILE A 67 -11.63 26.41 16.98
CA ILE A 67 -11.21 25.93 15.66
C ILE A 67 -9.80 25.34 15.73
N GLN A 68 -8.86 25.98 16.44
CA GLN A 68 -7.51 25.46 16.63
C GLN A 68 -7.52 24.12 17.40
N GLU A 69 -8.34 23.98 18.44
CA GLU A 69 -8.51 22.72 19.17
C GLU A 69 -9.07 21.61 18.27
N GLU A 70 -10.06 21.91 17.43
CA GLU A 70 -10.60 20.95 16.46
C GLU A 70 -9.56 20.56 15.39
N ILE A 71 -8.79 21.52 14.88
CA ILE A 71 -7.69 21.26 13.94
C ILE A 71 -6.66 20.34 14.60
N GLN A 72 -6.20 20.64 15.81
CA GLN A 72 -5.23 19.80 16.52
C GLN A 72 -5.76 18.38 16.76
N LYS A 73 -7.05 18.25 17.07
CA LYS A 73 -7.70 16.94 17.23
C LYS A 73 -7.69 16.16 15.91
N HIS A 74 -8.04 16.79 14.79
CA HIS A 74 -8.03 16.14 13.49
C HIS A 74 -6.61 15.85 12.98
N GLU A 75 -5.63 16.69 13.27
CA GLU A 75 -4.21 16.42 13.00
C GLU A 75 -3.73 15.18 13.76
N LEU A 76 -4.13 15.03 15.03
CA LEU A 76 -3.80 13.86 15.82
C LEU A 76 -4.51 12.59 15.31
N GLU A 77 -5.78 12.68 14.89
CA GLU A 77 -6.49 11.57 14.26
C GLU A 77 -5.87 11.15 12.92
N THR A 78 -5.52 12.11 12.06
CA THR A 78 -4.85 11.81 10.79
C THR A 78 -3.47 11.21 10.99
N ALA A 79 -2.70 11.65 11.98
CA ALA A 79 -1.42 11.03 12.35
C ALA A 79 -1.61 9.57 12.80
N LYS A 80 -2.61 9.29 13.65
CA LYS A 80 -2.94 7.91 14.06
C LYS A 80 -3.32 7.03 12.88
N LEU A 81 -4.17 7.53 11.98
CA LEU A 81 -4.59 6.80 10.78
C LEU A 81 -3.41 6.52 9.84
N ARG A 82 -2.47 7.46 9.68
CA ARG A 82 -1.25 7.24 8.89
C ARG A 82 -0.37 6.14 9.48
N ILE A 83 -0.23 6.07 10.80
CA ILE A 83 0.51 5.00 11.47
C ILE A 83 -0.17 3.65 11.21
N GLN A 84 -1.50 3.57 11.40
CA GLN A 84 -2.26 2.35 11.14
C GLN A 84 -2.16 1.89 9.69
N LEU A 85 -2.19 2.83 8.74
CA LEU A 85 -2.05 2.52 7.32
C LEU A 85 -0.66 1.93 7.02
N ASN A 86 0.40 2.53 7.56
CA ASN A 86 1.77 2.00 7.42
C ASN A 86 1.88 0.58 8.04
N GLU A 87 1.29 0.33 9.20
CA GLU A 87 1.27 -1.02 9.80
C GLU A 87 0.56 -2.05 8.90
N ILE A 88 -0.56 -1.66 8.28
CA ILE A 88 -1.30 -2.53 7.34
C ILE A 88 -0.46 -2.80 6.10
N GLU A 89 0.21 -1.79 5.54
CA GLU A 89 1.08 -1.95 4.37
C GLU A 89 2.26 -2.89 4.67
N GLN A 90 2.89 -2.75 5.84
CA GLN A 90 3.95 -3.65 6.29
C GLN A 90 3.44 -5.09 6.48
N LYS A 91 2.27 -5.26 7.10
CA LYS A 91 1.64 -6.60 7.24
C LYS A 91 1.34 -7.21 5.88
N LYS A 92 0.84 -6.42 4.93
CA LYS A 92 0.55 -6.88 3.56
C LYS A 92 1.83 -7.25 2.80
N ALA A 93 2.91 -6.49 2.96
CA ALA A 93 4.21 -6.82 2.38
C ALA A 93 4.72 -8.16 2.94
N ARG A 94 4.70 -8.34 4.26
CA ARG A 94 5.08 -9.61 4.91
C ARG A 94 4.20 -10.77 4.45
N GLN A 95 2.89 -10.57 4.31
CA GLN A 95 1.99 -11.61 3.81
C GLN A 95 2.36 -12.04 2.39
N LYS A 96 2.68 -11.11 1.49
CA LYS A 96 3.14 -11.45 0.13
C LYS A 96 4.46 -12.21 0.12
N GLU A 97 5.40 -11.84 0.99
CA GLU A 97 6.66 -12.55 1.16
C GLU A 97 6.45 -13.98 1.68
N LEU A 98 5.56 -14.15 2.65
CA LEU A 98 5.17 -15.47 3.17
C LEU A 98 4.47 -16.32 2.12
N GLU A 99 3.51 -15.75 1.38
CA GLU A 99 2.84 -16.46 0.26
C GLU A 99 3.86 -16.90 -0.80
N LYS A 100 4.83 -16.04 -1.14
CA LYS A 100 5.92 -16.42 -2.05
C LYS A 100 6.76 -17.55 -1.47
N ALA A 101 7.17 -17.45 -0.20
CA ALA A 101 7.97 -18.48 0.47
C ALA A 101 7.23 -19.82 0.56
N MET A 102 5.92 -19.81 0.84
CA MET A 102 5.07 -21.00 0.84
C MET A 102 5.00 -21.64 -0.54
N ARG A 103 4.75 -20.86 -1.60
CA ARG A 103 4.76 -21.37 -2.98
C ARG A 103 6.10 -21.99 -3.33
N VAL A 104 7.22 -21.37 -2.94
CA VAL A 104 8.56 -21.94 -3.13
C VAL A 104 8.67 -23.28 -2.43
N GLN A 105 8.29 -23.34 -1.15
CA GLN A 105 8.35 -24.56 -0.36
C GLN A 105 7.48 -25.69 -0.94
N GLU A 106 6.28 -25.38 -1.44
CA GLU A 106 5.39 -26.34 -2.09
C GLU A 106 5.94 -26.87 -3.42
N ARG A 107 6.66 -26.03 -4.17
CA ARG A 107 7.25 -26.37 -5.48
C ARG A 107 8.58 -27.13 -5.37
N MET A 108 9.31 -26.96 -4.26
CA MET A 108 10.64 -27.55 -4.06
C MET A 108 10.71 -29.07 -4.31
N PRO A 109 9.79 -29.91 -3.80
CA PRO A 109 9.82 -31.36 -4.05
C PRO A 109 9.74 -31.72 -5.55
N ALA A 110 8.90 -31.02 -6.30
CA ALA A 110 8.72 -31.25 -7.73
C ALA A 110 9.95 -30.81 -8.53
N VAL A 111 10.54 -29.67 -8.18
CA VAL A 111 11.79 -29.18 -8.79
C VAL A 111 12.96 -30.13 -8.49
N ALA A 112 13.07 -30.60 -7.25
CA ALA A 112 14.11 -31.55 -6.87
C ALA A 112 13.99 -32.89 -7.62
N LEU A 113 12.76 -33.42 -7.74
CA LEU A 113 12.49 -34.61 -8.53
C LEU A 113 12.85 -34.41 -10.01
N ARG A 114 12.54 -33.24 -10.57
CA ARG A 114 12.87 -32.89 -11.95
C ARG A 114 14.38 -32.86 -12.19
N LEU A 115 15.14 -32.25 -11.29
CA LEU A 115 16.60 -32.21 -11.37
C LEU A 115 17.20 -33.62 -11.28
N LEU A 116 16.70 -34.46 -10.37
CA LEU A 116 17.10 -35.86 -10.26
C LEU A 116 16.89 -36.59 -11.60
N ILE A 117 15.69 -36.51 -12.16
CA ILE A 117 15.34 -37.21 -13.40
C ILE A 117 16.19 -36.72 -14.58
N GLN A 118 16.41 -35.41 -14.69
CA GLN A 118 17.25 -34.83 -15.74
C GLN A 118 18.69 -35.32 -15.67
N ASP A 119 19.29 -35.34 -14.48
CA ASP A 119 20.67 -35.77 -14.31
C ASP A 119 20.83 -37.28 -14.51
N VAL A 120 19.88 -38.09 -14.04
CA VAL A 120 19.86 -39.53 -14.30
C VAL A 120 19.74 -39.79 -15.80
N ARG A 121 18.80 -39.15 -16.50
CA ARG A 121 18.64 -39.28 -17.96
C ARG A 121 19.87 -38.81 -18.73
N ARG A 122 20.61 -37.82 -18.22
CA ARG A 122 21.85 -37.33 -18.83
C ARG A 122 22.99 -38.34 -18.69
N LEU A 123 23.12 -38.99 -17.53
CA LEU A 123 24.21 -39.92 -17.23
C LEU A 123 23.93 -41.33 -17.79
N THR A 124 22.67 -41.76 -17.73
CA THR A 124 22.20 -43.10 -18.10
C THR A 124 20.88 -43.02 -18.89
N PRO A 125 20.91 -42.65 -20.18
CA PRO A 125 19.70 -42.33 -20.96
C PRO A 125 18.69 -43.49 -21.06
N ASN A 126 19.18 -44.72 -21.01
CA ASN A 126 18.41 -45.95 -21.22
C ASN A 126 18.14 -46.74 -19.92
N GLU A 127 18.43 -46.15 -18.74
CA GLU A 127 18.15 -46.82 -17.47
C GLU A 127 16.63 -46.99 -17.28
N LYS A 128 16.21 -48.22 -16.97
CA LYS A 128 14.80 -48.55 -16.70
C LYS A 128 14.43 -48.38 -15.22
N LYS A 129 15.43 -48.28 -14.35
CA LYS A 129 15.33 -48.14 -12.88
C LYS A 129 16.57 -47.41 -12.37
N LEU A 130 16.48 -46.78 -11.21
CA LEU A 130 17.66 -46.24 -10.52
C LEU A 130 18.51 -47.38 -9.95
N SER A 131 19.80 -47.38 -10.28
CA SER A 131 20.78 -48.32 -9.74
C SER A 131 21.14 -48.07 -8.26
N ASP A 132 21.15 -46.82 -7.81
CA ASP A 132 21.36 -46.42 -6.41
C ASP A 132 20.35 -45.33 -5.99
N PRO A 133 19.09 -45.70 -5.75
CA PRO A 133 18.03 -44.74 -5.50
C PRO A 133 18.21 -43.97 -4.19
N ASP A 134 18.74 -44.59 -3.14
CA ASP A 134 19.01 -43.93 -1.85
C ASP A 134 20.17 -42.94 -1.95
N GLY A 135 21.29 -43.31 -2.58
CA GLY A 135 22.42 -42.41 -2.76
C GLY A 135 22.13 -41.27 -3.74
N ILE A 136 21.27 -41.50 -4.73
CA ILE A 136 20.77 -40.46 -5.63
C ILE A 136 19.82 -39.53 -4.86
N ALA A 137 18.80 -40.05 -4.16
CA ALA A 137 17.86 -39.22 -3.42
C ALA A 137 18.56 -38.32 -2.38
N ARG A 138 19.58 -38.85 -1.66
CA ARG A 138 20.42 -38.05 -0.75
C ARG A 138 21.23 -36.96 -1.47
N ARG A 139 21.78 -37.26 -2.66
CA ARG A 139 22.48 -36.26 -3.49
C ARG A 139 21.57 -35.14 -3.98
N TYR A 140 20.25 -35.39 -4.03
CA TYR A 140 19.23 -34.39 -4.36
C TYR A 140 18.55 -33.79 -3.12
N GLY A 141 18.98 -34.17 -1.90
CA GLY A 141 18.38 -33.70 -0.65
C GLY A 141 16.89 -34.05 -0.57
N ILE A 142 16.49 -35.21 -1.08
CA ILE A 142 15.11 -35.66 -1.09
C ILE A 142 14.96 -37.06 -0.51
N ALA A 143 13.79 -37.34 0.02
CA ALA A 143 13.28 -38.66 0.32
C ALA A 143 12.06 -38.91 -0.56
N LEU A 144 11.92 -40.11 -1.11
CA LEU A 144 10.80 -40.52 -1.95
C LEU A 144 10.55 -42.02 -1.77
N ASP A 145 9.36 -42.49 -2.15
CA ASP A 145 9.04 -43.92 -2.19
C ASP A 145 9.77 -44.56 -3.37
N ILE A 146 10.90 -45.21 -3.07
CA ILE A 146 11.81 -45.77 -4.07
C ILE A 146 11.18 -46.95 -4.80
N GLU A 147 10.44 -47.81 -4.10
CA GLU A 147 9.81 -48.97 -4.70
C GLU A 147 8.76 -48.52 -5.71
N LYS A 148 7.95 -47.52 -5.32
CA LYS A 148 6.97 -46.91 -6.21
C LYS A 148 7.64 -46.23 -7.40
N PHE A 149 8.66 -45.41 -7.15
CA PHE A 149 9.35 -44.67 -8.22
C PHE A 149 10.07 -45.58 -9.22
N ASN A 150 10.72 -46.65 -8.76
CA ASN A 150 11.40 -47.62 -9.64
C ASN A 150 10.45 -48.59 -10.34
N SER A 151 9.19 -48.70 -9.91
CA SER A 151 8.20 -49.57 -10.56
C SER A 151 7.85 -49.08 -11.97
N ASP A 152 7.80 -47.76 -12.17
CA ASP A 152 7.54 -47.11 -13.46
C ASP A 152 8.40 -45.84 -13.66
N PHE A 153 9.72 -45.99 -13.49
CA PHE A 153 10.65 -44.86 -13.62
C PHE A 153 10.53 -44.14 -14.97
N LEU A 154 10.34 -44.89 -16.07
CA LEU A 154 10.26 -44.30 -17.41
C LEU A 154 8.97 -43.52 -17.62
N GLY A 155 7.83 -43.99 -17.09
CA GLY A 155 6.56 -43.26 -17.10
C GLY A 155 6.68 -41.96 -16.32
N TYR A 156 7.13 -42.03 -15.06
CA TYR A 156 7.35 -40.85 -14.23
C TYR A 156 8.35 -39.87 -14.85
N ALA A 157 9.43 -40.35 -15.45
CA ALA A 157 10.39 -39.49 -16.14
C ALA A 157 9.79 -38.78 -17.35
N ALA A 158 8.91 -39.44 -18.11
CA ALA A 158 8.21 -38.82 -19.23
C ALA A 158 7.24 -37.73 -18.73
N ASP A 159 6.48 -38.01 -17.67
CA ASP A 159 5.51 -37.08 -17.10
C ASP A 159 6.19 -35.84 -16.51
N VAL A 160 7.30 -36.00 -15.79
CA VAL A 160 8.12 -34.90 -15.27
C VAL A 160 8.69 -34.04 -16.40
N LEU A 161 9.15 -34.64 -17.50
CA LEU A 161 9.67 -33.89 -18.64
C LEU A 161 8.55 -33.19 -19.44
N ALA A 162 7.32 -33.69 -19.34
CA ALA A 162 6.13 -33.08 -19.94
C ALA A 162 5.52 -31.94 -19.11
N GLY A 163 6.05 -31.65 -17.91
CA GLY A 163 5.56 -30.58 -17.03
C GLY A 163 4.60 -31.04 -15.93
N ASN A 164 4.46 -32.34 -15.69
CA ASN A 164 3.57 -32.91 -14.67
C ASN A 164 4.30 -33.25 -13.36
N GLU A 165 5.47 -32.66 -13.10
CA GLU A 165 6.32 -33.00 -11.96
C GLU A 165 5.67 -32.85 -10.59
N GLU A 166 4.70 -31.95 -10.40
CA GLU A 166 3.99 -31.81 -9.13
C GLU A 166 3.08 -33.00 -8.83
N ALA A 167 2.40 -33.52 -9.84
CA ALA A 167 1.54 -34.69 -9.71
C ALA A 167 2.38 -35.92 -9.38
N VAL A 168 3.47 -36.10 -10.12
CA VAL A 168 4.43 -37.18 -9.89
C VAL A 168 5.03 -37.07 -8.48
N ALA A 169 5.51 -35.89 -8.08
CA ALA A 169 6.11 -35.70 -6.76
C ALA A 169 5.17 -36.05 -5.61
N LYS A 170 3.87 -35.71 -5.72
CA LYS A 170 2.85 -36.13 -4.75
C LYS A 170 2.63 -37.63 -4.78
N GLU A 171 2.57 -38.21 -5.97
CA GLU A 171 2.31 -39.64 -6.15
C GLU A 171 3.44 -40.50 -5.56
N VAL A 172 4.71 -40.19 -5.84
CA VAL A 172 5.88 -40.89 -5.27
C VAL A 172 6.30 -40.35 -3.89
N GLY A 173 5.53 -39.44 -3.31
CA GLY A 173 5.71 -38.99 -1.94
C GLY A 173 7.04 -38.27 -1.68
N VAL A 174 7.49 -37.45 -2.64
CA VAL A 174 8.77 -36.72 -2.55
C VAL A 174 8.70 -35.68 -1.42
N ARG A 175 9.74 -35.67 -0.59
CA ARG A 175 9.95 -34.70 0.49
C ARG A 175 11.37 -34.19 0.45
N ILE A 176 11.57 -32.91 0.73
CA ILE A 176 12.91 -32.36 0.92
C ILE A 176 13.44 -32.82 2.28
N VAL A 177 14.68 -33.27 2.30
CA VAL A 177 15.42 -33.65 3.50
C VAL A 177 16.56 -32.65 3.63
N ASP A 178 16.63 -31.94 4.76
CA ASP A 178 17.67 -30.95 5.07
C ASP A 178 19.03 -31.63 5.38
N SER A 179 19.46 -32.58 4.55
CA SER A 179 20.72 -33.31 4.72
C SER A 179 21.92 -32.57 4.14
N ASP A 180 21.72 -31.63 3.21
CA ASP A 180 22.78 -30.79 2.63
C ASP A 180 22.26 -29.36 2.33
N PRO A 181 22.72 -28.33 3.09
CA PRO A 181 22.24 -26.96 2.94
C PRO A 181 22.61 -26.34 1.58
N VAL A 182 23.75 -26.70 0.98
CA VAL A 182 24.20 -26.13 -0.31
C VAL A 182 23.28 -26.55 -1.45
N LEU A 183 22.77 -27.77 -1.36
CA LEU A 183 21.90 -28.33 -2.37
C LEU A 183 20.44 -27.89 -2.18
N GLY A 184 19.99 -27.80 -0.93
CA GLY A 184 18.71 -27.18 -0.58
C GLY A 184 18.61 -25.75 -1.13
N ASP A 185 19.70 -24.97 -1.03
CA ASP A 185 19.77 -23.62 -1.58
C ASP A 185 19.69 -23.58 -3.11
N LYS A 186 20.28 -24.55 -3.82
CA LYS A 186 20.15 -24.65 -5.28
C LYS A 186 18.72 -24.95 -5.70
N ILE A 187 18.08 -25.94 -5.06
CA ILE A 187 16.69 -26.32 -5.35
C ILE A 187 15.75 -25.15 -5.06
N ARG A 188 15.95 -24.48 -3.92
CA ARG A 188 15.21 -23.27 -3.55
C ARG A 188 15.39 -22.16 -4.59
N ALA A 189 16.62 -21.87 -5.00
CA ALA A 189 16.90 -20.85 -6.00
C ALA A 189 16.28 -21.17 -7.38
N PHE A 190 16.21 -22.44 -7.76
CA PHE A 190 15.50 -22.87 -8.97
C PHE A 190 13.98 -22.67 -8.82
N ALA A 191 13.39 -23.13 -7.72
CA ALA A 191 11.97 -22.95 -7.45
C ALA A 191 11.57 -21.46 -7.40
N GLU A 192 12.39 -20.62 -6.77
CA GLU A 192 12.20 -19.16 -6.75
C GLU A 192 12.20 -18.55 -8.15
N LYS A 193 13.11 -18.97 -9.03
CA LYS A 193 13.16 -18.50 -10.42
C LYS A 193 11.93 -18.92 -11.22
N GLU A 194 11.41 -20.12 -11.02
CA GLU A 194 10.20 -20.58 -11.70
C GLU A 194 8.96 -19.81 -11.25
N ILE A 195 8.80 -19.62 -9.95
CA ILE A 195 7.68 -18.86 -9.40
C ILE A 195 7.73 -17.39 -9.84
N LEU A 196 8.93 -16.79 -9.92
CA LEU A 196 9.06 -15.44 -10.46
C LEU A 196 8.61 -15.35 -11.92
N ARG A 197 8.97 -16.35 -12.76
CA ARG A 197 8.51 -16.41 -14.15
C ARG A 197 7.00 -16.60 -14.27
N GLU A 198 6.38 -17.40 -13.40
CA GLU A 198 4.93 -17.56 -13.35
C GLU A 198 4.23 -16.26 -12.95
N ILE A 199 4.71 -15.58 -11.91
CA ILE A 199 4.16 -14.28 -11.47
C ILE A 199 4.27 -13.24 -12.59
N ASP A 200 5.40 -13.19 -13.29
CA ASP A 200 5.59 -12.26 -14.40
C ASP A 200 4.69 -12.61 -15.59
N GLY A 201 4.49 -13.90 -15.87
CA GLY A 201 3.53 -14.39 -16.88
C GLY A 201 2.08 -14.05 -16.54
N GLU A 202 1.66 -14.23 -15.29
CA GLU A 202 0.33 -13.85 -14.80
C GLU A 202 0.07 -12.35 -14.92
N ARG A 203 1.09 -11.51 -14.71
CA ARG A 203 0.99 -10.05 -14.87
C ARG A 203 0.80 -9.63 -16.32
N MET A 204 1.49 -10.28 -17.26
CA MET A 204 1.35 -10.00 -18.69
C MET A 204 -0.04 -10.37 -19.23
N GLN A 205 -0.71 -11.37 -18.68
CA GLN A 205 -2.06 -11.77 -19.10
C GLN A 205 -3.17 -10.87 -18.55
N ARG A 206 -2.88 -10.06 -17.52
CA ARG A 206 -3.86 -9.16 -16.88
C ARG A 206 -3.77 -7.70 -17.34
N SER A 207 -2.80 -7.37 -18.20
CA SER A 207 -2.59 -6.03 -18.77
C SER A 207 -3.13 -5.97 -20.19
#